data_AF-A0A5A9F4B8-F1
#
_entry.id   AF-A0A5A9F4B8-F1
#
_cell.length_a   1.000
_cell.length_b   1.000
_cell.length_c   1.000
_cell.angle_alpha   90.00
_cell.angle_beta   90.00
_cell.angle_gamma   90.00
#
_symmetry.space_group_name_H-M   'P 1'
#
loop_
_entity.id
_entity.type
_entity.pdbx_description
1 polymer ?
#
loop_
_entity_poly.entity_id
_entity_poly.type
_entity_poly.pdbx_seq_one_letter_code
_entity_poly.pdbx_strand_id
1 'polypeptide(L)'
;MKLRRKTNPDRKWKPDEDRVLQEMEPADACLIEIVAALPGPHRIGNIDRSLELGLTATETGESDVRINSPAPPTGWTTGEFLVLLDSYPSPDVMMDDIVRRLPEKSLSRIRRAAREAHLRRPRSAQATAVSGRHAKNVWKGDEDALVLRMWKSATLKEIRRLLPHRTEGAIANRARKLLRRGRPQDATPPFANVAFAAE
;
A
#
# COMPACT_ATOMS: atom_id res chain seq x y z
N MET A 1 -7.79 9.87 -20.78
CA MET A 1 -7.23 9.50 -22.10
C MET A 1 -6.66 8.08 -22.03
N LYS A 2 -7.27 7.10 -22.71
CA LYS A 2 -6.70 5.75 -22.84
C LYS A 2 -5.68 5.79 -23.98
N LEU A 3 -4.39 5.63 -23.67
CA LEU A 3 -3.33 5.47 -24.67
C LEU A 3 -3.52 4.09 -25.32
N ARG A 4 -4.24 4.02 -26.45
CA ARG A 4 -4.22 2.85 -27.32
C ARG A 4 -2.81 2.71 -27.87
N ARG A 5 -2.07 1.69 -27.42
CA ARG A 5 -0.76 1.35 -27.98
C ARG A 5 -1.00 0.96 -29.45
N LYS A 6 -0.32 1.63 -30.38
CA LYS A 6 -0.35 1.30 -31.80
C LYS A 6 0.35 -0.04 -31.97
N THR A 7 -0.42 -1.14 -32.05
CA THR A 7 0.05 -2.36 -32.69
C THR A 7 0.37 -2.01 -34.14
N ASN A 8 1.47 -2.53 -34.67
CA ASN A 8 1.87 -2.29 -36.05
C ASN A 8 0.88 -3.09 -36.93
N PRO A 9 -0.11 -2.45 -37.59
CA PRO A 9 -1.24 -3.15 -38.19
C PRO A 9 -0.84 -3.96 -39.44
N ASP A 10 0.36 -3.74 -39.96
CA ASP A 10 0.78 -4.25 -41.26
C ASP A 10 1.67 -5.51 -41.19
N ARG A 11 1.89 -6.10 -40.00
CA ARG A 11 2.61 -7.39 -39.94
C ARG A 11 1.70 -8.48 -40.49
N LYS A 12 2.01 -8.94 -41.70
CA LYS A 12 1.42 -10.14 -42.28
C LYS A 12 1.92 -11.37 -41.53
N TRP A 13 1.00 -12.12 -40.94
CA TRP A 13 1.27 -13.43 -40.35
C TRP A 13 1.69 -14.42 -41.43
N LYS A 14 2.75 -15.19 -41.17
CA LYS A 14 3.14 -16.27 -42.07
C LYS A 14 2.28 -17.51 -41.81
N PRO A 15 1.97 -18.33 -42.84
CA PRO A 15 1.23 -19.58 -42.64
C PRO A 15 1.84 -20.51 -41.58
N ASP A 16 3.17 -20.55 -41.47
CA ASP A 16 3.88 -21.35 -40.47
C ASP A 16 3.62 -20.86 -39.04
N GLU A 17 3.46 -19.55 -38.84
CA GLU A 17 3.17 -18.96 -37.52
C GLU A 17 1.72 -19.26 -37.09
N ASP A 18 0.76 -19.19 -38.02
CA ASP A 18 -0.64 -19.57 -37.78
C ASP A 18 -0.75 -21.08 -37.47
N ARG A 19 0.05 -21.92 -38.13
CA ARG A 19 0.10 -23.36 -37.87
C ARG A 19 0.61 -23.68 -36.46
N VAL A 20 1.65 -22.99 -35.99
CA VAL A 20 2.15 -23.13 -34.61
C VAL A 20 1.06 -22.72 -33.59
N LEU A 21 0.30 -21.66 -33.87
CA LEU A 21 -0.82 -21.26 -33.00
C LEU A 21 -1.96 -22.29 -32.97
N GLN A 22 -2.22 -22.99 -34.07
CA GLN A 22 -3.26 -24.02 -34.15
C GLN A 22 -2.84 -25.36 -33.53
N GLU A 23 -1.55 -25.72 -33.62
CA GLU A 23 -1.02 -26.95 -33.04
C GLU A 23 -0.83 -26.84 -31.52
N MET A 24 -0.64 -25.63 -30.98
CA MET A 24 -0.65 -25.38 -29.55
C MET A 24 -2.10 -25.30 -29.04
N GLU A 25 -2.56 -26.32 -28.31
CA GLU A 25 -3.87 -26.25 -27.67
C GLU A 25 -3.92 -25.05 -26.71
N PRO A 26 -4.78 -24.04 -26.97
CA PRO A 26 -4.78 -22.78 -26.24
C PRO A 26 -5.21 -22.95 -24.77
N ALA A 27 -5.83 -24.08 -24.44
CA ALA A 27 -6.22 -24.43 -23.07
C ALA A 27 -5.03 -24.83 -22.19
N ASP A 28 -4.01 -25.45 -22.77
CA ASP A 28 -2.87 -26.02 -22.02
C ASP A 28 -1.60 -25.18 -22.14
N ALA A 29 -1.44 -24.45 -23.26
CA ALA A 29 -0.26 -23.65 -23.51
C ALA A 29 -0.25 -22.36 -22.68
N CYS A 30 0.70 -22.26 -21.74
CA CYS A 30 0.96 -20.99 -21.08
C CYS A 30 1.39 -19.94 -22.12
N LEU A 31 0.94 -18.69 -21.98
CA LEU A 31 1.37 -17.54 -22.83
C LEU A 31 2.89 -17.42 -22.97
N ILE A 32 3.67 -17.97 -22.03
CA ILE A 32 5.14 -17.99 -22.07
C ILE A 32 5.65 -18.95 -23.16
N GLU A 33 5.02 -20.11 -23.33
CA GLU A 33 5.41 -21.13 -24.31
C GLU A 33 5.12 -20.68 -25.73
N ILE A 34 3.96 -20.05 -25.94
CA ILE A 34 3.56 -19.48 -27.24
C ILE A 34 4.56 -18.40 -27.69
N VAL A 35 5.05 -17.60 -26.74
CA VAL A 35 6.04 -16.55 -27.02
C VAL A 35 7.44 -17.12 -27.28
N ALA A 36 7.77 -18.28 -26.72
CA ALA A 36 9.02 -18.96 -26.99
C ALA A 36 9.01 -19.66 -28.36
N ALA A 37 7.86 -20.19 -28.78
CA ALA A 37 7.70 -20.90 -30.05
C ALA A 37 7.63 -19.97 -31.27
N LEU A 38 7.13 -18.74 -31.10
CA LEU A 38 6.99 -17.78 -32.20
C LEU A 38 8.16 -16.78 -32.24
N PRO A 39 8.88 -16.66 -33.36
CA PRO A 39 9.93 -15.65 -33.52
C PRO A 39 9.30 -14.25 -33.60
N GLY A 40 9.21 -13.56 -32.45
CA GLY A 40 8.84 -12.14 -32.42
C GLY A 40 8.44 -11.60 -31.04
N PRO A 41 8.64 -10.30 -30.78
CA PRO A 41 8.47 -9.72 -29.44
C PRO A 41 7.04 -9.35 -29.02
N HIS A 42 5.98 -9.73 -29.75
CA HIS A 42 4.64 -9.18 -29.53
C HIS A 42 3.62 -10.16 -28.93
N ARG A 43 3.64 -10.28 -27.60
CA ARG A 43 2.62 -10.98 -26.79
C ARG A 43 1.18 -10.60 -27.16
N ILE A 44 0.94 -9.31 -27.42
CA ILE A 44 -0.40 -8.79 -27.74
C ILE A 44 -0.86 -9.27 -29.12
N GLY A 45 0.05 -9.31 -30.10
CA GLY A 45 -0.28 -9.77 -31.45
C GLY A 45 -0.70 -11.24 -31.46
N ASN A 46 -0.04 -12.09 -30.67
CA ASN A 46 -0.39 -13.51 -30.58
C ASN A 46 -1.81 -13.70 -29.99
N ILE A 47 -2.19 -12.91 -28.99
CA ILE A 47 -3.53 -12.94 -28.39
C ILE A 47 -4.58 -12.49 -29.40
N ASP A 48 -4.37 -11.35 -30.06
CA ASP A 48 -5.30 -10.81 -31.05
C ASP A 48 -5.46 -11.79 -32.24
N ARG A 49 -4.37 -12.42 -32.69
CA ARG A 49 -4.42 -13.40 -33.78
C ARG A 49 -5.11 -14.71 -33.38
N SER A 50 -4.88 -15.20 -32.16
CA SER A 50 -5.57 -16.39 -31.64
C SER A 50 -7.08 -16.17 -31.56
N LEU A 51 -7.51 -14.95 -31.19
CA LEU A 51 -8.90 -14.51 -31.23
C LEU A 51 -9.46 -14.50 -32.66
N GLU A 52 -8.71 -13.97 -33.63
CA GLU A 52 -9.10 -13.97 -35.06
C GLU A 52 -9.25 -15.40 -35.63
N LEU A 53 -8.43 -16.35 -35.18
CA LEU A 53 -8.48 -17.75 -35.59
C LEU A 53 -9.58 -18.56 -34.85
N GLY A 54 -10.33 -17.94 -33.93
CA GLY A 54 -11.38 -18.61 -33.17
C GLY A 54 -10.87 -19.60 -32.12
N LEU A 55 -9.60 -19.51 -31.73
CA LEU A 55 -8.95 -20.39 -30.76
C LEU A 55 -9.23 -19.99 -29.29
N THR A 56 -10.28 -19.22 -29.03
CA THR A 56 -10.62 -18.84 -27.65
C THR A 56 -11.03 -20.07 -26.86
N ALA A 57 -10.30 -20.35 -25.78
CA ALA A 57 -10.70 -21.29 -24.76
C ALA A 57 -12.18 -21.05 -24.43
N THR A 58 -13.01 -22.05 -24.71
CA THR A 58 -14.42 -22.03 -24.36
C THR A 58 -14.51 -21.79 -22.86
N GLU A 59 -15.14 -20.67 -22.52
CA GLU A 59 -15.26 -20.09 -21.18
C GLU A 59 -15.86 -21.12 -20.20
N THR A 60 -15.02 -22.01 -19.68
CA THR A 60 -15.40 -22.95 -18.63
C THR A 60 -15.31 -22.20 -17.32
N GLY A 61 -16.26 -21.28 -17.10
CA GLY A 61 -16.79 -20.89 -15.78
C GLY A 61 -15.85 -20.56 -14.63
N GLU A 62 -14.55 -20.38 -14.85
CA GLU A 62 -13.58 -20.07 -13.80
C GLU A 62 -13.32 -18.58 -13.84
N SER A 63 -13.83 -17.91 -12.80
CA SER A 63 -13.76 -16.47 -12.58
C SER A 63 -12.46 -15.86 -13.09
N ASP A 64 -12.60 -15.03 -14.13
CA ASP A 64 -11.58 -14.20 -14.79
C ASP A 64 -11.03 -13.15 -13.80
N VAL A 65 -10.37 -13.60 -12.75
CA VAL A 65 -9.44 -12.79 -11.99
C VAL A 65 -8.21 -12.71 -12.89
N ARG A 66 -8.22 -11.76 -13.82
CA ARG A 66 -6.99 -11.31 -14.49
C ARG A 66 -6.07 -10.77 -13.42
N ILE A 67 -5.29 -11.65 -12.81
CA ILE A 67 -4.16 -11.29 -11.98
C ILE A 67 -3.19 -10.66 -12.97
N ASN A 68 -3.27 -9.34 -13.12
CA ASN A 68 -2.20 -8.54 -13.68
C ASN A 68 -1.02 -8.67 -12.73
N SER A 69 -0.36 -9.83 -12.72
CA SER A 69 0.75 -10.13 -11.83
C SER A 69 1.83 -9.10 -12.15
N PRO A 70 2.10 -8.17 -11.22
CA PRO A 70 3.09 -7.14 -11.46
C PRO A 70 4.44 -7.83 -11.71
N ALA A 71 5.20 -7.33 -12.69
CA ALA A 71 6.57 -7.78 -12.86
C ALA A 71 7.36 -7.53 -11.55
N PRO A 72 8.33 -8.41 -11.20
CA PRO A 72 9.12 -8.22 -9.98
C PRO A 72 9.86 -6.87 -10.04
N PRO A 73 9.94 -6.12 -8.92
CA PRO A 73 10.68 -4.87 -8.86
C PRO A 73 12.17 -5.08 -9.14
N THR A 74 12.88 -4.04 -9.57
CA THR A 74 14.32 -4.12 -9.84
C THR A 74 15.11 -4.63 -8.64
N GLY A 75 15.92 -5.68 -8.86
CA GLY A 75 16.72 -6.32 -7.81
C GLY A 75 15.94 -7.28 -6.89
N TRP A 76 14.77 -7.73 -7.35
CA TRP A 76 14.04 -8.89 -6.80
C TRP A 76 14.12 -10.05 -7.77
N THR A 77 14.43 -11.23 -7.25
CA THR A 77 14.24 -12.46 -8.02
C THR A 77 12.76 -12.81 -8.06
N THR A 78 12.35 -13.59 -9.06
CA THR A 78 10.96 -14.07 -9.18
C THR A 78 10.53 -14.83 -7.93
N GLY A 79 11.40 -15.69 -7.38
CA GLY A 79 11.11 -16.45 -6.16
C GLY A 79 10.86 -15.57 -4.93
N GLU A 80 11.73 -14.59 -4.68
CA GLU A 80 11.55 -13.64 -3.58
C GLU A 80 10.25 -12.84 -3.71
N PHE A 81 9.90 -12.46 -4.94
CA PHE A 81 8.69 -11.70 -5.20
C PHE A 81 7.41 -12.53 -5.03
N LEU A 82 7.45 -13.82 -5.39
CA LEU A 82 6.36 -14.76 -5.10
C LEU A 82 6.16 -14.94 -3.59
N VAL A 83 7.24 -15.08 -2.81
CA VAL A 83 7.16 -15.13 -1.35
C VAL A 83 6.51 -13.86 -0.78
N LEU A 84 6.82 -12.68 -1.37
CA LEU A 84 6.19 -11.42 -0.99
C LEU A 84 4.69 -11.41 -1.31
N LEU A 85 4.30 -11.86 -2.50
CA LEU A 85 2.89 -11.91 -2.93
C LEU A 85 2.05 -12.87 -2.08
N ASP A 86 2.62 -14.03 -1.73
CA ASP A 86 1.97 -15.04 -0.90
C ASP A 86 1.82 -14.56 0.56
N SER A 87 2.86 -13.92 1.10
CA SER A 87 2.88 -13.53 2.51
C SER A 87 2.24 -12.16 2.78
N TYR A 88 2.04 -11.31 1.76
CA TYR A 88 1.59 -9.92 1.91
C TYR A 88 0.44 -9.58 0.94
N PRO A 89 -0.66 -8.96 1.39
CA PRO A 89 -0.90 -8.35 2.70
C PRO A 89 -1.71 -9.26 3.66
N SER A 90 -1.22 -10.44 4.00
CA SER A 90 -1.92 -11.28 4.98
C SER A 90 -1.94 -10.59 6.36
N PRO A 91 -3.10 -10.54 7.05
CA PRO A 91 -3.20 -10.01 8.40
C PRO A 91 -2.53 -10.91 9.44
N ASP A 92 -2.45 -12.22 9.15
CA ASP A 92 -1.96 -13.24 10.08
C ASP A 92 -0.43 -13.34 10.06
N VAL A 93 0.19 -12.97 8.94
CA VAL A 93 1.65 -12.98 8.80
C VAL A 93 2.22 -11.65 9.28
N MET A 94 3.03 -11.72 10.33
CA MET A 94 3.75 -10.56 10.85
C MET A 94 4.90 -10.18 9.90
N MET A 95 5.25 -8.90 9.87
CA MET A 95 6.34 -8.43 9.00
C MET A 95 7.68 -9.11 9.32
N ASP A 96 7.88 -9.50 10.58
CA ASP A 96 9.11 -10.18 11.02
C ASP A 96 9.22 -11.59 10.41
N ASP A 97 8.10 -12.28 10.18
CA ASP A 97 8.10 -13.59 9.52
C ASP A 97 8.43 -13.47 8.03
N ILE A 98 7.99 -12.40 7.38
CA ILE A 98 8.38 -12.09 6.00
C ILE A 98 9.88 -11.83 5.91
N VAL A 99 10.45 -11.10 6.87
CA VAL A 99 11.90 -10.85 6.93
C VAL A 99 12.68 -12.16 7.14
N ARG A 100 12.18 -13.08 7.96
CA ARG A 100 12.80 -14.42 8.13
C ARG A 100 12.83 -15.22 6.84
N ARG A 101 11.79 -15.11 6.01
CA ARG A 101 11.71 -15.77 4.68
C ARG A 101 12.54 -15.06 3.60
N LEU A 102 12.89 -13.80 3.82
CA LEU A 102 13.64 -12.95 2.87
C LEU A 102 14.85 -12.30 3.57
N PRO A 103 15.84 -13.10 4.04
CA PRO A 103 16.92 -12.61 4.89
C PRO A 103 17.80 -11.55 4.23
N GLU A 104 17.90 -11.54 2.90
CA GLU A 104 18.69 -10.55 2.16
C GLU A 104 17.96 -9.22 1.92
N LYS A 105 16.65 -9.15 2.23
CA LYS A 105 15.86 -7.94 2.02
C LYS A 105 15.58 -7.27 3.36
N SER A 106 16.05 -6.03 3.48
CA SER A 106 15.67 -5.20 4.62
C SER A 106 14.16 -4.94 4.63
N LEU A 107 13.60 -4.75 5.83
CA LEU A 107 12.18 -4.45 6.04
C LEU A 107 11.70 -3.25 5.20
N SER A 108 12.56 -2.22 5.06
CA SER A 108 12.27 -1.06 4.22
C SER A 108 12.15 -1.41 2.74
N ARG A 109 13.00 -2.32 2.24
CA ARG A 109 12.98 -2.79 0.84
C ARG A 109 11.75 -3.64 0.56
N ILE A 110 11.36 -4.52 1.50
CA ILE A 110 10.12 -5.31 1.44
C ILE A 110 8.89 -4.39 1.35
N ARG A 111 8.79 -3.38 2.22
CA ARG A 111 7.66 -2.42 2.21
C ARG A 111 7.60 -1.60 0.92
N ARG A 112 8.75 -1.22 0.38
CA ARG A 112 8.84 -0.49 -0.88
C ARG A 112 8.36 -1.36 -2.05
N ALA A 113 8.85 -2.59 -2.16
CA ALA A 113 8.44 -3.55 -3.18
C ALA A 113 6.94 -3.84 -3.12
N ALA A 114 6.38 -4.07 -1.93
CA ALA A 114 4.95 -4.28 -1.75
C ALA A 114 4.13 -3.06 -2.24
N ARG A 115 4.61 -1.84 -1.98
CA ARG A 115 3.96 -0.61 -2.45
C ARG A 115 4.03 -0.46 -3.97
N GLU A 116 5.18 -0.75 -4.57
CA GLU A 116 5.39 -0.71 -6.02
C GLU A 116 4.55 -1.77 -6.74
N ALA A 117 4.37 -2.94 -6.11
CA ALA A 117 3.47 -4.01 -6.56
C ALA A 117 1.98 -3.75 -6.25
N HIS A 118 1.64 -2.56 -5.74
CA HIS A 118 0.29 -2.19 -5.32
C HIS A 118 -0.37 -3.15 -4.30
N LEU A 119 0.43 -3.95 -3.59
CA LEU A 119 -0.01 -4.73 -2.45
C LEU A 119 -0.23 -3.74 -1.30
N ARG A 120 -1.44 -3.19 -1.21
CA ARG A 120 -1.83 -2.33 -0.10
C ARG A 120 -2.33 -3.21 1.04
N ARG A 121 -1.73 -3.05 2.22
CA ARG A 121 -2.34 -3.62 3.44
C ARG A 121 -3.73 -3.01 3.61
N PRO A 122 -4.79 -3.83 3.73
CA PRO A 122 -6.12 -3.31 3.99
C PRO A 122 -6.07 -2.45 5.24
N ARG A 123 -6.79 -1.33 5.22
CA ARG A 123 -6.72 -0.29 6.28
C ARG A 123 -7.08 -0.86 7.66
N SER A 124 -7.91 -1.91 7.70
CA SER A 124 -8.23 -2.70 8.89
C SER A 124 -7.00 -3.41 9.47
N ALA A 125 -6.18 -4.06 8.65
CA ALA A 125 -4.91 -4.70 9.07
C ALA A 125 -3.84 -3.67 9.49
N GLN A 126 -3.90 -2.44 8.94
CA GLN A 126 -3.07 -1.34 9.44
C GLN A 126 -3.53 -0.87 10.83
N ALA A 127 -4.83 -0.89 11.11
CA ALA A 127 -5.37 -0.46 12.39
C ALA A 127 -5.06 -1.44 13.53
N THR A 128 -5.06 -2.76 13.28
CA THR A 128 -4.73 -3.78 14.29
C THR A 128 -3.26 -3.80 14.68
N ALA A 129 -2.32 -3.54 13.76
CA ALA A 129 -0.91 -3.32 14.12
C ALA A 129 -0.67 -2.04 14.96
N VAL A 130 -1.63 -1.11 14.93
CA VAL A 130 -1.64 0.10 15.76
C VAL A 130 -2.38 -0.13 17.08
N SER A 131 -3.06 -1.26 17.29
CA SER A 131 -3.78 -1.55 18.55
C SER A 131 -2.83 -1.54 19.77
N GLY A 132 -1.60 -2.02 19.62
CA GLY A 132 -0.55 -1.88 20.65
C GLY A 132 -0.02 -0.46 20.86
N ARG A 133 -0.10 0.42 19.86
CA ARG A 133 0.21 1.86 20.00
C ARG A 133 -0.97 2.67 20.54
N HIS A 134 -2.20 2.26 20.26
CA HIS A 134 -3.40 2.96 20.70
C HIS A 134 -3.65 2.74 22.19
N ALA A 135 -3.48 1.52 22.71
CA ALA A 135 -3.58 1.28 24.15
C ALA A 135 -2.57 2.12 24.95
N LYS A 136 -1.34 2.27 24.43
CA LYS A 136 -0.29 3.14 25.02
C LYS A 136 -0.53 4.64 24.83
N ASN A 137 -1.57 5.07 24.12
CA ASN A 137 -1.84 6.48 23.82
C ASN A 137 -3.13 7.02 24.46
N VAL A 138 -3.92 6.19 25.15
CA VAL A 138 -5.07 6.66 25.93
C VAL A 138 -4.56 7.33 27.20
N TRP A 139 -4.80 8.63 27.35
CA TRP A 139 -4.48 9.40 28.57
C TRP A 139 -5.59 9.21 29.60
N LYS A 140 -5.22 8.84 30.83
CA LYS A 140 -6.14 8.76 31.96
C LYS A 140 -6.37 10.16 32.56
N GLY A 141 -7.51 10.36 33.22
CA GLY A 141 -7.84 11.62 33.87
C GLY A 141 -6.78 12.07 34.89
N ASP A 142 -6.26 11.12 35.68
CA ASP A 142 -5.23 11.39 36.68
C ASP A 142 -3.91 11.87 36.06
N GLU A 143 -3.55 11.34 34.88
CA GLU A 143 -2.36 11.77 34.15
C GLU A 143 -2.52 13.21 33.63
N ASP A 144 -3.70 13.54 33.09
CA ASP A 144 -4.01 14.89 32.62
C ASP A 144 -3.96 15.91 33.75
N ALA A 145 -4.53 15.57 34.92
CA ALA A 145 -4.49 16.40 36.12
C ALA A 145 -3.05 16.62 36.62
N LEU A 146 -2.24 15.55 36.63
CA LEU A 146 -0.83 15.63 37.01
C LEU A 146 -0.04 16.52 36.05
N VAL A 147 -0.22 16.35 34.73
CA VAL A 147 0.44 17.18 33.72
C VAL A 147 0.04 18.64 33.89
N LEU A 148 -1.25 18.97 34.04
CA LEU A 148 -1.71 20.35 34.23
C LEU A 148 -1.15 20.99 35.50
N ARG A 149 -1.11 20.25 36.61
CA ARG A 149 -0.58 20.73 37.90
C ARG A 149 0.91 21.05 37.82
N MET A 150 1.69 20.21 37.13
CA MET A 150 3.16 20.32 37.11
C MET A 150 3.71 21.14 35.94
N TRP A 151 2.94 21.35 34.87
CA TRP A 151 3.42 22.01 33.65
C TRP A 151 4.00 23.41 33.87
N LYS A 152 3.52 24.13 34.89
CA LYS A 152 3.97 25.49 35.20
C LYS A 152 5.24 25.55 36.07
N SER A 153 5.54 24.48 36.81
CA SER A 153 6.57 24.50 37.86
C SER A 153 7.66 23.45 37.70
N ALA A 154 7.45 22.42 36.89
CA ALA A 154 8.38 21.31 36.71
C ALA A 154 8.86 21.18 35.26
N THR A 155 10.07 20.65 35.11
CA THR A 155 10.64 20.30 33.81
C THR A 155 10.02 19.02 33.23
N LEU A 156 10.11 18.85 31.90
CA LEU A 156 9.63 17.64 31.23
C LEU A 156 10.26 16.35 31.78
N LYS A 157 11.53 16.41 32.21
CA LYS A 157 12.25 15.27 32.80
C LYS A 157 11.65 14.85 34.13
N GLU A 158 11.25 15.80 34.96
CA GLU A 158 10.60 15.53 36.25
C GLU A 158 9.19 14.96 36.06
N ILE A 159 8.41 15.52 35.14
CA ILE A 159 7.08 14.99 34.81
C ILE A 159 7.20 13.56 34.25
N ARG A 160 8.22 13.28 33.43
CA ARG A 160 8.50 11.93 32.91
C ARG A 160 8.88 10.93 34.00
N ARG A 161 9.57 11.34 35.08
CA ARG A 161 9.84 10.45 36.21
C ARG A 161 8.56 9.96 36.87
N LEU A 162 7.49 10.76 36.85
CA LEU A 162 6.17 10.39 37.39
C LEU A 162 5.29 9.66 36.36
N LEU A 163 5.57 9.81 35.07
CA LEU A 163 4.87 9.14 33.97
C LEU A 163 5.86 8.34 33.11
N PRO A 164 6.49 7.27 33.65
CA PRO A 164 7.60 6.58 32.99
C PRO A 164 7.21 5.88 31.69
N HIS A 165 5.92 5.54 31.51
CA HIS A 165 5.35 4.98 30.29
C HIS A 165 5.07 6.02 29.19
N ARG A 166 5.32 7.31 29.45
CA ARG A 166 5.13 8.40 28.48
C ARG A 166 6.47 8.98 28.04
N THR A 167 6.56 9.33 26.77
CA THR A 167 7.71 10.08 26.24
C THR A 167 7.54 11.58 26.50
N GLU A 168 8.66 12.31 26.59
CA GLU A 168 8.65 13.76 26.83
C GLU A 168 7.86 14.52 25.76
N GLY A 169 7.99 14.10 24.50
CA GLY A 169 7.21 14.65 23.39
C GLY A 169 5.71 14.38 23.52
N ALA A 170 5.30 13.22 24.04
CA ALA A 170 3.89 12.92 24.28
C ALA A 170 3.31 13.82 25.40
N ILE A 171 4.07 14.01 26.49
CA ILE A 171 3.72 14.90 27.60
C ILE A 171 3.56 16.34 27.10
N ALA A 172 4.56 16.86 26.38
CA ALA A 172 4.53 18.22 25.85
C ALA A 172 3.38 18.46 24.86
N ASN A 173 3.09 17.48 23.99
CA ASN A 173 1.95 17.53 23.09
C ASN A 173 0.62 17.52 23.86
N ARG A 174 0.50 16.71 24.91
CA ARG A 174 -0.72 16.62 25.72
C ARG A 174 -0.97 17.90 26.50
N ALA A 175 0.04 18.44 27.17
CA ALA A 175 -0.07 19.69 27.91
C ALA A 175 -0.56 20.84 27.01
N ARG A 176 0.00 20.99 25.81
CA ARG A 176 -0.47 21.98 24.82
C ARG A 176 -1.93 21.77 24.44
N LYS A 177 -2.40 20.53 24.28
CA LYS A 177 -3.81 20.24 24.00
C LYS A 177 -4.71 20.61 25.17
N LEU A 178 -4.33 20.27 26.40
CA LEU A 178 -5.11 20.58 27.60
C LEU A 178 -5.20 22.09 27.84
N LEU A 179 -4.09 22.82 27.68
CA LEU A 179 -4.07 24.28 27.80
C LEU A 179 -4.91 24.99 26.71
N ARG A 180 -4.96 24.43 25.49
CA ARG A 180 -5.84 24.93 24.42
C ARG A 180 -7.32 24.69 24.73
N ARG A 181 -7.66 23.56 25.34
CA ARG A 181 -9.05 23.23 25.73
C ARG A 181 -9.53 24.02 26.95
N GLY A 182 -8.62 24.34 27.87
CA GLY A 182 -8.91 25.16 29.05
C GLY A 182 -8.91 26.67 28.80
N ARG A 183 -8.51 27.14 27.61
CA ARG A 183 -8.83 28.51 27.21
C ARG A 183 -10.33 28.55 26.90
N PRO A 184 -11.13 29.42 27.54
CA PRO A 184 -12.48 29.67 27.06
C PRO A 184 -12.36 30.07 25.58
N GLN A 185 -13.00 29.30 24.69
CA GLN A 185 -13.06 29.65 23.27
C GLN A 185 -13.85 30.95 23.04
N ASP A 186 -14.52 31.46 24.09
CA ASP A 186 -15.49 32.54 24.05
C ASP A 186 -14.93 33.94 24.34
N ALA A 187 -13.61 34.10 24.45
CA ALA A 187 -13.00 35.44 24.45
C ALA A 187 -12.47 35.83 23.07
N THR A 188 -13.17 35.42 22.00
CA THR A 188 -13.15 36.24 20.80
C THR A 188 -13.97 37.46 21.18
N PRO A 189 -13.38 38.65 21.44
CA PRO A 189 -14.21 39.83 21.60
C PRO A 189 -15.09 39.86 20.36
N PRO A 190 -16.43 39.89 20.48
CA PRO A 190 -17.26 40.10 19.31
C PRO A 190 -16.66 41.33 18.66
N PHE A 191 -16.27 41.23 17.38
CA PHE A 191 -15.73 42.35 16.63
C PHE A 191 -16.68 43.52 16.88
N ALA A 192 -16.30 44.39 17.82
CA ALA A 192 -17.05 45.58 18.10
C ALA A 192 -16.95 46.30 16.79
N ASN A 193 -18.08 46.39 16.07
CA ASN A 193 -18.22 47.25 14.92
C ASN A 193 -17.80 48.63 15.39
N VAL A 194 -16.52 48.96 15.19
CA VAL A 194 -16.00 50.31 15.26
C VAL A 194 -16.59 50.94 14.02
N ALA A 195 -17.85 51.36 14.13
CA ALA A 195 -18.47 52.27 13.19
C ALA A 195 -17.56 53.50 13.16
N PHE A 196 -16.76 53.60 12.09
CA PHE A 196 -16.11 54.82 11.68
C PHE A 196 -17.23 55.83 11.40
N ALA A 197 -17.62 56.57 12.43
CA ALA A 197 -18.35 57.82 12.24
C ALA A 197 -17.37 58.78 11.56
N ALA A 198 -17.56 58.97 10.25
CA ALA A 198 -16.94 60.05 9.51
C ALA A 198 -17.74 61.33 9.82
N GLU A 199 -17.07 62.31 10.43
CA GLU A 199 -17.46 63.73 10.38
C GLU A 199 -16.82 64.41 9.17
#